data_AF-A0A7S0XEY0-F1
#
_entry.id   AF-A0A7S0XEY0-F1
#
_cell.length_a   1.000
_cell.length_b   1.000
_cell.length_c   1.000
_cell.angle_alpha   90.00
_cell.angle_beta   90.00
_cell.angle_gamma   90.00
#
_symmetry.space_group_name_H-M   'P 1'
#
loop_
_entity.id
_entity.type
_entity.pdbx_description
1 polymer ?
#
loop_
_entity_poly.entity_id
_entity_poly.type
_entity_poly.pdbx_seq_one_letter_code
_entity_poly.pdbx_strand_id
1 'polypeptide(L)'
;ARDRHLAWRRVKDVLGRLEEHGYPAELSGRRQRYETFVAAKYANLMTAPAGDRCRLKARLLDLGAIPAFVSLAESESVSMQELAASVLANLTGQEWGRRREAVASCLAAGGQPVLYAHLSSSCAAVWSEAARALLPLMAATPSATSHRVASSGDAASMLASTSGGGGGGVGNGNGGGGGHSSGS
;
A
#
# COMPACT_ATOMS: atom_id res chain seq x y z
N ALA A 1 1.94 27.87 -4.42
CA ALA A 1 1.07 27.70 -3.24
C ALA A 1 -0.43 27.74 -3.57
N ARG A 2 -0.87 28.69 -4.41
CA ARG A 2 -2.27 28.90 -4.82
C ARG A 2 -2.93 27.69 -5.51
N ASP A 3 -2.21 26.98 -6.38
CA ASP A 3 -2.73 25.78 -7.08
C ASP A 3 -2.97 24.60 -6.14
N ARG A 4 -2.14 24.44 -5.11
CA ARG A 4 -2.33 23.40 -4.08
C ARG A 4 -3.59 23.62 -3.27
N HIS A 5 -3.94 24.88 -2.97
CA HIS A 5 -5.17 25.20 -2.26
C HIS A 5 -6.42 25.00 -3.11
N LEU A 6 -6.35 25.31 -4.41
CA LEU A 6 -7.45 25.06 -5.36
C LEU A 6 -7.65 23.55 -5.58
N ALA A 7 -6.57 22.80 -5.75
CA ALA A 7 -6.62 21.34 -5.85
C ALA A 7 -7.22 20.72 -4.58
N TRP A 8 -6.76 21.17 -3.40
CA TRP A 8 -7.32 20.70 -2.13
C TRP A 8 -8.80 21.06 -1.95
N ARG A 9 -9.24 22.22 -2.45
CA ARG A 9 -10.66 22.57 -2.44
C ARG A 9 -11.48 21.57 -3.24
N ARG A 10 -11.05 21.25 -4.47
CA ARG A 10 -11.71 20.24 -5.31
C ARG A 10 -11.75 18.86 -4.66
N VAL A 11 -10.66 18.44 -3.99
CA VAL A 11 -10.63 17.18 -3.24
C VAL A 11 -11.72 17.17 -2.16
N LYS A 12 -11.85 18.24 -1.37
CA LYS A 12 -12.90 18.34 -0.36
C LYS A 12 -14.30 18.33 -0.95
N ASP A 13 -14.51 19.03 -2.06
CA ASP A 13 -15.82 19.10 -2.71
C ASP A 13 -16.24 17.71 -3.22
N VAL A 14 -15.30 16.94 -3.80
CA VAL A 14 -15.56 15.56 -4.23
C VAL A 14 -15.82 14.64 -3.04
N LEU A 15 -14.98 14.71 -2.00
CA LEU A 15 -15.12 13.85 -0.82
C LEU A 15 -16.40 14.14 -0.02
N GLY A 16 -16.75 15.43 0.15
CA GLY A 16 -17.99 15.82 0.82
C GLY A 16 -19.22 15.36 0.06
N ARG A 17 -19.22 15.43 -1.28
CA ARG A 17 -20.31 14.83 -2.08
C ARG A 17 -20.37 13.32 -1.94
N LEU A 18 -19.24 12.63 -1.84
CA LEU A 18 -19.23 11.18 -1.61
C LEU A 18 -19.78 10.84 -0.22
N GLU A 19 -19.46 11.63 0.80
CA GLU A 19 -19.99 11.52 2.16
C GLU A 19 -21.52 11.68 2.21
N GLU A 20 -22.04 12.72 1.55
CA GLU A 20 -23.48 12.97 1.44
C GLU A 20 -24.25 11.79 0.81
N HIS A 21 -23.57 11.00 -0.02
CA HIS A 21 -24.13 9.84 -0.70
C HIS A 21 -23.69 8.51 -0.06
N GLY A 22 -23.09 8.55 1.14
CA GLY A 22 -22.75 7.37 1.93
C GLY A 22 -21.57 6.55 1.40
N TYR A 23 -20.63 7.18 0.68
CA TYR A 23 -19.48 6.54 0.04
C TYR A 23 -19.88 5.25 -0.69
N PRO A 24 -20.72 5.36 -1.73
CA PRO A 24 -21.34 4.20 -2.34
C PRO A 24 -20.24 3.22 -2.77
N ALA A 25 -20.31 2.00 -2.25
CA ALA A 25 -19.36 0.92 -2.56
C ALA A 25 -19.22 0.72 -4.07
N GLU A 26 -20.32 0.95 -4.80
CA GLU A 26 -20.30 1.19 -6.23
C GLU A 26 -20.24 2.70 -6.52
N LEU A 27 -19.07 3.20 -6.89
CA LEU A 27 -18.94 4.48 -7.59
C LEU A 27 -19.62 4.35 -8.97
N SER A 28 -20.95 4.43 -8.98
CA SER A 28 -21.74 4.29 -10.20
C SER A 28 -21.47 5.48 -11.13
N GLY A 29 -21.16 5.18 -12.40
CA GLY A 29 -20.92 6.19 -13.42
C GLY A 29 -19.45 6.59 -13.62
N ARG A 30 -19.11 6.84 -14.90
CA ARG A 30 -17.75 7.20 -15.34
C ARG A 30 -17.23 8.49 -14.69
N ARG A 31 -18.13 9.44 -14.39
CA ARG A 31 -17.81 10.73 -13.77
C ARG A 31 -17.38 10.59 -12.31
N GLN A 32 -18.14 9.83 -11.50
CA GLN A 32 -17.85 9.65 -10.07
C GLN A 32 -16.48 8.99 -9.85
N ARG A 33 -16.18 7.96 -10.64
CA ARG A 33 -14.87 7.28 -10.63
C ARG A 33 -13.73 8.21 -11.02
N TYR A 34 -13.92 9.04 -12.05
CA TYR A 34 -12.92 10.01 -12.47
C TYR A 34 -12.66 11.08 -11.41
N GLU A 35 -13.71 11.63 -10.80
CA GLU A 35 -13.59 12.64 -9.74
C GLU A 35 -12.88 12.08 -8.50
N THR A 36 -13.23 10.86 -8.09
CA THR A 36 -12.57 10.15 -6.97
C THR A 36 -11.12 9.83 -7.30
N PHE A 37 -10.82 9.41 -8.53
CA PHE A 37 -9.45 9.18 -9.00
C PHE A 37 -8.61 10.45 -8.98
N VAL A 38 -9.15 11.58 -9.45
CA VAL A 38 -8.48 12.88 -9.37
C VAL A 38 -8.24 13.27 -7.91
N ALA A 39 -9.23 13.07 -7.04
CA ALA A 39 -9.09 13.31 -5.61
C ALA A 39 -7.99 12.44 -4.98
N ALA A 40 -7.93 11.15 -5.33
CA ALA A 40 -6.90 10.22 -4.90
C ALA A 40 -5.50 10.62 -5.38
N LYS A 41 -5.35 11.13 -6.61
CA LYS A 41 -4.05 11.64 -7.12
C LYS A 41 -3.55 12.79 -6.27
N TYR A 42 -4.42 13.74 -5.97
CA TYR A 42 -4.05 14.88 -5.13
C TYR A 42 -3.80 14.45 -3.68
N ALA A 43 -4.60 13.53 -3.13
CA ALA A 43 -4.39 12.98 -1.80
C ALA A 43 -3.05 12.25 -1.71
N ASN A 44 -2.70 11.43 -2.71
CA ASN A 44 -1.44 10.70 -2.76
C ASN A 44 -0.24 11.66 -2.73
N LEU A 45 -0.22 12.62 -3.67
CA LEU A 45 0.84 13.62 -3.77
C LEU A 45 1.08 14.36 -2.45
N MET A 46 -0.01 14.63 -1.73
CA MET A 46 0.01 15.44 -0.54
C MET A 46 0.13 14.64 0.76
N THR A 47 -0.09 13.33 0.75
CA THR A 47 0.10 12.42 1.90
C THR A 47 1.40 11.63 1.83
N ALA A 48 2.12 11.72 0.71
CA ALA A 48 3.46 11.19 0.55
C ALA A 48 4.38 11.65 1.71
N PRO A 49 5.32 10.80 2.17
CA PRO A 49 6.08 10.95 3.43
C PRO A 49 7.04 12.16 3.53
N ALA A 50 6.98 13.13 2.63
CA ALA A 50 7.85 14.30 2.65
C ALA A 50 7.35 15.40 3.60
N GLY A 51 7.90 15.46 4.82
CA GLY A 51 7.70 16.56 5.79
C GLY A 51 6.44 16.43 6.67
N ASP A 52 6.13 17.48 7.45
CA ASP A 52 5.04 17.49 8.43
C ASP A 52 3.66 17.72 7.80
N ARG A 53 3.16 16.70 7.09
CA ARG A 53 1.86 16.72 6.40
C ARG A 53 0.73 16.12 7.22
N CYS A 54 0.95 15.94 8.53
CA CYS A 54 -0.01 15.35 9.47
C CYS A 54 -1.38 16.06 9.46
N ARG A 55 -1.37 17.40 9.30
CA ARG A 55 -2.60 18.20 9.21
C ARG A 55 -3.50 17.80 8.04
N LEU A 56 -2.92 17.37 6.92
CA LEU A 56 -3.70 16.97 5.77
C LEU A 56 -4.29 15.57 5.94
N LYS A 57 -3.50 14.63 6.49
CA LYS A 57 -3.98 13.28 6.83
C LYS A 57 -5.16 13.36 7.80
N ALA A 58 -5.05 14.20 8.84
CA ALA A 58 -6.13 14.48 9.77
C ALA A 58 -7.37 15.03 9.06
N ARG A 59 -7.20 15.96 8.12
CA ARG A 59 -8.33 16.53 7.38
C ARG A 59 -9.00 15.55 6.42
N LEU A 60 -8.24 14.64 5.79
CA LEU A 60 -8.82 13.55 4.99
C LEU A 60 -9.67 12.62 5.85
N LEU A 61 -9.20 12.33 7.07
CA LEU A 61 -9.92 11.52 8.03
C LEU A 61 -11.21 12.21 8.52
N ASP A 62 -11.16 13.51 8.79
CA ASP A 62 -12.34 14.31 9.20
C ASP A 62 -13.41 14.40 8.10
N LEU A 63 -13.03 14.20 6.84
CA LEU A 63 -13.93 14.18 5.68
C LEU A 63 -14.37 12.76 5.30
N GLY A 64 -14.11 11.77 6.17
CA GLY A 64 -14.44 10.36 5.95
C GLY A 64 -13.88 9.79 4.64
N ALA A 65 -12.73 10.26 4.15
CA ALA A 65 -12.26 9.94 2.80
C ALA A 65 -11.86 8.46 2.61
N ILE A 66 -11.60 7.73 3.69
CA ILE A 66 -11.04 6.37 3.66
C ILE A 66 -11.97 5.37 2.97
N PRO A 67 -13.28 5.27 3.30
CA PRO A 67 -14.25 4.48 2.54
C PRO A 67 -14.20 4.69 1.02
N ALA A 68 -14.11 5.93 0.55
CA ALA A 68 -14.00 6.22 -0.88
C ALA A 68 -12.72 5.63 -1.50
N PHE A 69 -11.60 5.68 -0.79
CA PHE A 69 -10.35 5.08 -1.25
C PHE A 69 -10.39 3.56 -1.20
N VAL A 70 -11.11 2.95 -0.25
CA VAL A 70 -11.33 1.50 -0.24
C VAL A 70 -12.15 1.07 -1.46
N SER A 71 -13.28 1.73 -1.75
CA SER A 71 -14.07 1.47 -2.96
C SER A 71 -13.25 1.69 -4.25
N LEU A 72 -12.39 2.71 -4.30
CA LEU A 72 -11.52 2.94 -5.45
C LEU A 72 -10.50 1.81 -5.64
N ALA A 73 -10.06 1.16 -4.56
CA ALA A 73 -9.18 0.00 -4.62
C ALA A 73 -9.90 -1.25 -5.18
N GLU A 74 -11.23 -1.33 -5.11
CA GLU A 74 -12.00 -2.43 -5.72
C GLU A 74 -12.16 -2.29 -7.25
N SER A 75 -11.72 -1.17 -7.83
CA SER A 75 -11.80 -0.92 -9.28
C SER A 75 -11.03 -1.96 -10.09
N GLU A 76 -11.52 -2.31 -11.27
CA GLU A 76 -10.81 -3.17 -12.25
C GLU A 76 -9.56 -2.50 -12.85
N SER A 77 -9.44 -1.17 -12.71
CA SER A 77 -8.31 -0.43 -13.25
C SER A 77 -7.09 -0.55 -12.33
N VAL A 78 -6.03 -1.21 -12.83
CA VAL A 78 -4.73 -1.34 -12.15
C VAL A 78 -4.20 0.00 -11.64
N SER A 79 -4.30 1.07 -12.44
CA SER A 79 -3.86 2.40 -12.03
C SER A 79 -4.70 3.01 -10.90
N MET A 80 -5.99 2.66 -10.79
CA MET A 80 -6.84 3.09 -9.68
C MET A 80 -6.51 2.29 -8.41
N GLN A 81 -6.32 0.97 -8.54
CA GLN A 81 -5.91 0.09 -7.44
C GLN A 81 -4.61 0.55 -6.81
N GLU A 82 -3.56 0.77 -7.62
CA GLU A 82 -2.25 1.22 -7.18
C GLU A 82 -2.35 2.54 -6.42
N LEU A 83 -3.04 3.51 -7.01
CA LEU A 83 -3.17 4.84 -6.44
C LEU A 83 -3.94 4.81 -5.12
N ALA A 84 -5.04 4.08 -5.06
CA ALA A 84 -5.86 3.92 -3.87
C ALA A 84 -5.09 3.23 -2.74
N ALA A 85 -4.44 2.10 -3.04
CA ALA A 85 -3.59 1.38 -2.09
C ALA A 85 -2.47 2.27 -1.54
N SER A 86 -1.84 3.09 -2.40
CA SER A 86 -0.78 4.00 -2.00
C SER A 86 -1.27 5.13 -1.08
N VAL A 87 -2.47 5.69 -1.33
CA VAL A 87 -3.11 6.66 -0.42
C VAL A 87 -3.43 6.01 0.92
N LEU A 88 -4.04 4.82 0.90
CA LEU A 88 -4.39 4.08 2.12
C LEU A 88 -3.15 3.79 2.95
N ALA A 89 -2.08 3.30 2.33
CA ALA A 89 -0.82 3.03 3.01
C ALA A 89 -0.16 4.31 3.57
N ASN A 90 -0.33 5.48 2.94
CA ASN A 90 0.14 6.75 3.49
C ASN A 90 -0.66 7.21 4.72
N LEU A 91 -1.97 6.91 4.74
CA LEU A 91 -2.87 7.26 5.84
C LEU A 91 -2.74 6.29 7.03
N THR A 92 -2.61 4.99 6.77
CA THR A 92 -2.49 3.96 7.82
C THR A 92 -1.05 3.72 8.28
N GLY A 93 -0.08 4.15 7.46
CA GLY A 93 1.36 4.02 7.72
C GLY A 93 1.87 4.80 8.94
N GLN A 94 3.15 4.63 9.22
CA GLN A 94 3.78 5.08 10.46
C GLN A 94 3.79 6.61 10.63
N GLU A 95 3.86 7.02 11.90
CA GLU A 95 4.17 8.37 12.40
C GLU A 95 3.21 9.51 12.03
N TRP A 96 1.98 9.47 12.56
CA TRP A 96 1.18 10.67 12.78
C TRP A 96 0.09 10.45 13.84
N GLY A 97 -0.34 11.53 14.51
CA GLY A 97 -1.12 11.47 15.75
C GLY A 97 -2.49 10.76 15.69
N ARG A 98 -3.13 10.68 14.51
CA ARG A 98 -4.45 10.03 14.33
C ARG A 98 -4.41 8.79 13.44
N ARG A 99 -3.22 8.18 13.31
CA ARG A 99 -3.04 6.92 12.56
C ARG A 99 -4.02 5.82 13.02
N ARG A 100 -4.23 5.66 14.33
CA ARG A 100 -5.12 4.60 14.86
C ARG A 100 -6.55 4.75 14.35
N GLU A 101 -7.06 5.99 14.29
CA GLU A 101 -8.39 6.27 13.74
C GLU A 101 -8.45 5.93 12.24
N ALA A 102 -7.42 6.28 11.47
CA ALA A 102 -7.36 5.92 10.05
C ALA A 102 -7.32 4.41 9.82
N VAL A 103 -6.56 3.68 10.65
CA VAL A 103 -6.54 2.20 10.65
C VAL A 103 -7.93 1.64 10.95
N ALA A 104 -8.60 2.13 12.00
CA ALA A 104 -9.94 1.68 12.37
C ALA A 104 -10.97 1.97 11.28
N SER A 105 -10.92 3.16 10.66
CA SER A 105 -11.80 3.54 9.56
C SER A 105 -11.58 2.66 8.32
N CYS A 106 -10.33 2.33 8.00
CA CYS A 106 -10.02 1.43 6.88
C CYS A 106 -10.53 0.01 7.11
N LEU A 107 -10.40 -0.52 8.34
CA LEU A 107 -10.95 -1.82 8.71
C LEU A 107 -12.49 -1.84 8.63
N ALA A 108 -13.14 -0.80 9.19
CA ALA A 108 -14.60 -0.68 9.18
C ALA A 108 -15.17 -0.57 7.75
N ALA A 109 -14.42 0.05 6.83
CA ALA A 109 -14.78 0.14 5.43
C ALA A 109 -14.50 -1.14 4.62
N GLY A 110 -13.99 -2.22 5.24
CA GLY A 110 -13.66 -3.46 4.52
C GLY A 110 -12.35 -3.40 3.73
N GLY A 111 -11.43 -2.48 4.06
CA GLY A 111 -10.18 -2.33 3.31
C GLY A 111 -9.25 -3.54 3.37
N GLN A 112 -9.28 -4.32 4.46
CA GLN A 112 -8.39 -5.47 4.63
C GLN A 112 -8.60 -6.59 3.58
N PRO A 113 -9.82 -7.13 3.34
CA PRO A 113 -10.02 -8.11 2.28
C PRO A 113 -9.68 -7.60 0.88
N VAL A 114 -9.98 -6.33 0.58
CA VAL A 114 -9.64 -5.71 -0.72
C VAL A 114 -8.11 -5.69 -0.94
N LEU A 115 -7.36 -5.24 0.07
CA LEU A 115 -5.90 -5.18 -0.01
C LEU A 115 -5.27 -6.58 -0.04
N TYR A 116 -5.87 -7.59 0.60
CA TYR A 116 -5.42 -8.98 0.45
C TYR A 116 -5.58 -9.50 -0.97
N ALA A 117 -6.69 -9.20 -1.64
CA ALA A 117 -6.90 -9.61 -3.03
C ALA A 117 -5.82 -9.03 -3.97
N HIS A 118 -5.35 -7.82 -3.68
CA HIS A 118 -4.27 -7.18 -4.44
C HIS A 118 -2.90 -7.86 -4.31
N LEU A 119 -2.67 -8.69 -3.28
CA LEU A 119 -1.45 -9.48 -3.17
C LEU A 119 -1.33 -10.58 -4.23
N SER A 120 -2.42 -10.88 -4.95
CA SER A 120 -2.42 -11.77 -6.12
C SER A 120 -2.27 -11.02 -7.46
N SER A 121 -2.09 -9.70 -7.42
CA SER A 121 -1.92 -8.90 -8.65
C SER A 121 -0.57 -9.18 -9.31
N SER A 122 -0.56 -9.31 -10.64
CA SER A 122 0.68 -9.36 -11.43
C SER A 122 1.37 -8.00 -11.55
N CYS A 123 0.69 -6.91 -11.15
CA CYS A 123 1.28 -5.58 -11.10
C CYS A 123 2.05 -5.38 -9.80
N ALA A 124 3.39 -5.31 -9.91
CA ALA A 124 4.28 -5.12 -8.76
C ALA A 124 3.98 -3.84 -7.95
N ALA A 125 3.50 -2.77 -8.60
CA ALA A 125 3.16 -1.52 -7.91
C ALA A 125 1.91 -1.67 -7.03
N VAL A 126 0.84 -2.28 -7.57
CA VAL A 126 -0.38 -2.63 -6.81
C VAL A 126 -0.02 -3.54 -5.62
N TRP A 127 0.77 -4.59 -5.88
CA TRP A 127 1.22 -5.52 -4.84
C TRP A 127 1.98 -4.81 -3.72
N SER A 128 2.97 -3.97 -4.07
CA SER A 128 3.84 -3.31 -3.10
C SER A 128 3.07 -2.33 -2.21
N GLU A 129 2.17 -1.55 -2.79
CA GLU A 129 1.36 -0.59 -2.06
C GLU A 129 0.31 -1.28 -1.17
N ALA A 130 -0.28 -2.38 -1.65
CA ALA A 130 -1.18 -3.19 -0.85
C ALA A 130 -0.47 -3.82 0.35
N ALA A 131 0.71 -4.41 0.15
CA ALA A 131 1.53 -4.96 1.22
C ALA A 131 1.86 -3.89 2.28
N ARG A 132 2.26 -2.69 1.83
CA ARG A 132 2.54 -1.56 2.72
C ARG A 132 1.31 -1.10 3.51
N ALA A 133 0.13 -1.07 2.89
CA ALA A 133 -1.12 -0.72 3.55
C ALA A 133 -1.54 -1.76 4.60
N LEU A 134 -1.27 -3.05 4.35
CA LEU A 134 -1.67 -4.17 5.20
C LEU A 134 -0.87 -4.26 6.51
N LEU A 135 0.43 -3.94 6.50
CA LEU A 135 1.27 -3.98 7.70
C LEU A 135 0.63 -3.32 8.95
N PRO A 136 0.18 -2.04 8.89
CA PRO A 136 -0.46 -1.40 10.03
C PRO A 136 -1.86 -1.96 10.36
N LEU A 137 -2.59 -2.53 9.39
CA LEU A 137 -3.91 -3.13 9.58
C LEU A 137 -3.81 -4.48 10.33
N MET A 138 -2.83 -5.31 9.96
CA MET A 138 -2.57 -6.60 10.63
C MET A 138 -2.09 -6.39 12.07
N ALA A 139 -1.23 -5.40 12.31
CA ALA A 139 -0.77 -5.06 13.65
C ALA A 139 -1.92 -4.63 14.59
N ALA A 140 -3.02 -4.10 14.03
CA ALA A 140 -4.20 -3.69 14.78
C ALA A 140 -5.26 -4.81 14.93
N THR A 141 -5.10 -5.92 14.20
CA THR A 141 -6.00 -7.09 14.24
C THR A 141 -5.24 -8.33 14.72
N PRO A 142 -4.90 -8.43 16.02
CA PRO A 142 -4.03 -9.51 16.53
C PRO A 142 -4.64 -10.92 16.51
N SER A 143 -5.78 -11.17 15.84
CA SER A 143 -6.39 -12.50 15.80
C SER A 143 -7.38 -12.64 14.63
N ALA A 144 -6.88 -13.09 13.47
CA ALA A 144 -7.61 -13.78 12.40
C ALA A 144 -6.66 -14.28 11.28
N THR A 145 -5.44 -13.76 11.22
CA THR A 145 -4.51 -13.96 10.09
C THR A 145 -3.66 -15.24 10.16
N SER A 146 -3.55 -15.88 11.34
CA SER A 146 -2.72 -17.09 11.48
C SER A 146 -3.20 -18.29 10.66
N HIS A 147 -4.46 -18.32 10.21
CA HIS A 147 -5.00 -19.47 9.48
C HIS A 147 -5.01 -19.35 7.95
N ARG A 148 -4.79 -18.15 7.35
CA ARG A 148 -4.87 -17.96 5.89
C ARG A 148 -3.53 -17.70 5.20
N VAL A 149 -2.55 -17.13 5.89
CA VAL A 149 -1.20 -16.94 5.31
C VAL A 149 -0.42 -18.25 5.27
N ALA A 150 -0.77 -19.22 6.13
CA ALA A 150 -0.20 -20.56 6.11
C ALA A 150 -0.66 -21.43 4.92
N SER A 151 -1.75 -21.06 4.23
CA SER A 151 -2.26 -21.77 3.05
C SER A 151 -1.74 -21.23 1.71
N SER A 152 -1.05 -20.09 1.69
CA SER A 152 -0.37 -19.59 0.49
C SER A 152 1.12 -19.89 0.60
N GLY A 153 1.53 -21.06 0.10
CA GLY A 153 2.92 -21.54 0.09
C GLY A 153 3.92 -20.65 -0.67
N ASP A 154 3.49 -19.52 -1.22
CA ASP A 154 4.32 -18.64 -2.05
C ASP A 154 5.03 -17.51 -1.28
N ALA A 155 4.53 -17.12 -0.10
CA ALA A 155 5.13 -16.01 0.65
C ALA A 155 6.54 -16.34 1.20
N ALA A 156 6.79 -17.60 1.57
CA ALA A 156 8.11 -18.07 2.01
C ALA A 156 9.11 -18.14 0.84
N SER A 157 8.66 -18.52 -0.36
CA SER A 157 9.49 -18.59 -1.58
C SER A 157 9.88 -17.21 -2.11
N MET A 158 9.02 -16.20 -1.95
CA MET A 158 9.35 -14.82 -2.35
C MET A 158 10.40 -14.18 -1.43
N LEU A 159 10.35 -14.45 -0.13
CA LEU A 159 11.38 -13.96 0.81
C LEU A 159 12.74 -14.63 0.58
N ALA A 160 12.76 -15.94 0.28
CA ALA A 160 13.99 -16.66 -0.06
C ALA A 160 14.67 -16.15 -1.34
N SER A 161 13.90 -15.57 -2.27
CA SER A 161 14.42 -15.00 -3.53
C SER A 161 15.10 -13.64 -3.34
N THR A 162 14.91 -12.97 -2.19
CA THR A 162 15.55 -11.67 -1.88
C THR A 162 16.86 -11.79 -1.10
N SER A 163 17.17 -12.98 -0.56
CA SER A 163 18.43 -13.25 0.17
C SER A 163 19.50 -13.99 -0.66
N GLY A 164 19.23 -14.26 -1.94
CA GLY A 164 20.13 -15.00 -2.84
C GLY A 164 20.97 -14.10 -3.75
N GLY A 165 21.66 -13.10 -3.19
CA GLY A 165 22.51 -12.18 -3.97
C GLY A 165 23.89 -12.02 -3.34
N GLY A 166 24.81 -12.95 -3.63
CA GLY A 166 26.22 -12.79 -3.26
C GLY A 166 27.00 -14.10 -3.27
N GLY A 167 27.61 -14.45 -4.40
CA GLY A 167 28.54 -15.58 -4.50
C GLY A 167 28.91 -15.86 -5.95
N GLY A 168 29.90 -15.13 -6.46
CA GLY A 168 30.34 -15.24 -7.86
C GLY A 168 31.14 -16.51 -8.16
N GLY A 169 31.16 -16.84 -9.45
CA GLY A 169 32.37 -17.27 -10.16
C GLY A 169 32.84 -18.72 -9.98
N VAL A 170 32.30 -19.59 -10.84
CA VAL A 170 33.01 -20.56 -11.72
C VAL A 170 34.54 -20.35 -11.72
N GLY A 171 35.46 -21.31 -11.59
CA GLY A 171 35.43 -22.75 -11.76
C GLY A 171 36.70 -23.19 -12.54
N ASN A 172 37.52 -24.02 -11.88
CA ASN A 172 38.38 -25.08 -12.42
C ASN A 172 39.73 -24.77 -13.11
N GLY A 173 40.79 -25.53 -12.75
CA GLY A 173 41.96 -25.75 -13.62
C GLY A 173 43.34 -26.07 -13.00
N ASN A 174 43.53 -27.28 -12.48
CA ASN A 174 44.67 -28.22 -12.65
C ASN A 174 46.17 -27.82 -12.50
N GLY A 175 46.93 -28.72 -11.81
CA GLY A 175 48.39 -28.92 -11.88
C GLY A 175 49.11 -28.48 -10.60
N GLY A 176 49.97 -29.23 -9.91
CA GLY A 176 50.61 -30.51 -10.13
C GLY A 176 51.93 -30.50 -9.33
N GLY A 177 52.20 -31.55 -8.55
CA GLY A 177 53.56 -31.95 -8.12
C GLY A 177 54.23 -31.20 -6.95
N GLY A 178 54.82 -31.98 -6.03
CA GLY A 178 55.83 -31.49 -5.09
C GLY A 178 55.71 -32.11 -3.69
N GLY A 179 56.18 -33.34 -3.53
CA GLY A 179 56.37 -33.96 -2.22
C GLY A 179 57.69 -33.59 -1.55
N HIS A 180 57.72 -33.80 -0.23
CA HIS A 180 58.87 -33.92 0.68
C HIS A 180 59.68 -32.62 0.89
N SER A 181 60.18 -32.23 2.07
CA SER A 181 60.26 -32.83 3.40
C SER A 181 60.77 -31.75 4.38
N SER A 182 60.50 -31.98 5.65
CA SER A 182 60.92 -31.29 6.87
C SER A 182 62.39 -30.86 6.99
N GLY A 183 62.61 -29.70 7.62
CA GLY A 183 63.30 -29.63 8.91
C GLY A 183 64.80 -29.32 8.93
N SER A 184 65.11 -28.24 9.66
CA SER A 184 66.40 -27.74 10.19
C SER A 184 67.20 -26.81 9.29
#